data_AF-A0A7D7VBQ0-F1
#
_entry.id   AF-A0A7D7VBQ0-F1
#
_cell.length_a   1.000
_cell.length_b   1.000
_cell.length_c   1.000
_cell.angle_alpha   90.00
_cell.angle_beta   90.00
_cell.angle_gamma   90.00
#
_symmetry.space_group_name_H-M   'P 1'
#
loop_
_entity.id
_entity.type
_entity.pdbx_description
1 polymer ?
#
loop_
_entity_poly.entity_id
_entity_poly.type
_entity_poly.pdbx_seq_one_letter_code
_entity_poly.pdbx_strand_id
1 'polypeptide(L)'
;MPANGPVSLTRQTIFCFIPIMDMYAAYHVKKLRWYLLIMIGLGIAMIAVTETMMPSTLTDEPMNTINDDGEIDWLKVVFGPDPQTAIASMLVDMAISFAVAIYFIRKWSKKWNESLSNSN
;
A
#
# COMPACT_ATOMS: atom_id res chain seq x y z
N MET A 1 -1.14 26.97 -6.46
CA MET A 1 -2.37 27.73 -6.75
C MET A 1 -3.51 27.13 -5.93
N PRO A 2 -4.24 27.90 -5.07
CA PRO A 2 -5.39 27.37 -4.36
C PRO A 2 -6.67 27.67 -5.15
N ALA A 3 -7.23 26.66 -5.81
CA ALA A 3 -8.53 26.76 -6.50
C ALA A 3 -9.45 25.57 -6.23
N ASN A 4 -9.08 24.65 -5.33
CA ASN A 4 -9.82 23.41 -5.24
C ASN A 4 -10.62 23.43 -3.94
N GLY A 5 -11.90 23.79 -4.08
CA GLY A 5 -12.87 23.88 -2.99
C GLY A 5 -13.10 22.56 -2.24
N PRO A 6 -14.29 22.36 -1.64
CA PRO A 6 -14.53 21.18 -0.82
C PRO A 6 -14.34 19.89 -1.61
N VAL A 7 -13.71 18.89 -0.97
CA VAL A 7 -13.46 17.57 -1.56
C VAL A 7 -14.49 16.56 -1.08
N SER A 8 -14.95 15.68 -1.99
CA SER A 8 -15.80 14.56 -1.63
C SER A 8 -14.98 13.45 -0.96
N LEU A 9 -15.37 13.06 0.25
CA LEU A 9 -14.73 11.97 1.01
C LEU A 9 -14.83 10.63 0.28
N THR A 10 -15.96 10.36 -0.38
CA THR A 10 -16.18 9.09 -1.11
C THR A 10 -15.23 8.98 -2.30
N ARG A 11 -15.06 10.07 -3.05
CA ARG A 11 -14.16 10.11 -4.21
C ARG A 11 -12.69 9.96 -3.80
N GLN A 12 -12.29 10.64 -2.73
CA GLN A 12 -10.95 10.50 -2.14
C GLN A 12 -10.69 9.06 -1.68
N THR A 13 -11.69 8.36 -1.12
CA THR A 13 -11.58 6.95 -0.72
C THR A 13 -11.36 6.03 -1.92
N ILE A 14 -12.11 6.24 -3.01
CA ILE A 14 -11.93 5.45 -4.25
C ILE A 14 -10.53 5.63 -4.82
N PHE A 15 -9.99 6.86 -4.75
CA PHE A 15 -8.64 7.15 -5.23
C PHE A 15 -7.54 6.40 -4.45
N CYS A 16 -7.78 6.02 -3.19
CA CYS A 16 -6.81 5.21 -2.43
C CYS A 16 -6.56 3.81 -3.03
N PHE A 17 -7.50 3.27 -3.81
CA PHE A 17 -7.38 1.94 -4.42
C PHE A 17 -6.70 1.95 -5.78
N ILE A 18 -6.54 3.13 -6.39
CA ILE A 18 -5.93 3.27 -7.71
C ILE A 18 -4.52 3.81 -7.50
N PRO A 19 -3.47 3.10 -7.97
CA PRO A 19 -2.09 3.60 -7.90
C PRO A 19 -2.00 5.02 -8.48
N ILE A 20 -1.16 5.88 -7.88
CA ILE A 20 -0.92 7.28 -8.29
C ILE A 20 -2.08 8.24 -7.95
N MET A 21 -3.34 7.78 -8.01
CA MET A 21 -4.51 8.59 -7.67
C MET A 21 -4.59 8.90 -6.17
N ASP A 22 -4.06 8.01 -5.33
CA ASP A 22 -3.87 8.20 -3.90
C ASP A 22 -2.94 9.39 -3.60
N MET A 23 -1.84 9.52 -4.36
CA MET A 23 -0.93 10.66 -4.30
C MET A 23 -1.61 11.94 -4.77
N TYR A 24 -2.42 11.88 -5.84
CA TYR A 24 -3.23 13.01 -6.29
C TYR A 24 -4.21 13.47 -5.21
N ALA A 25 -4.91 12.54 -4.56
CA ALA A 25 -5.83 12.82 -3.45
C ALA A 25 -5.11 13.55 -2.30
N ALA A 26 -3.92 13.06 -1.91
CA ALA A 26 -3.09 13.69 -0.88
C ALA A 26 -2.51 15.06 -1.28
N TYR A 27 -2.14 15.23 -2.56
CA TYR A 27 -1.69 16.50 -3.12
C TYR A 27 -2.80 17.55 -3.05
N HIS A 28 -4.03 17.14 -3.38
CA HIS A 28 -5.19 18.01 -3.43
C HIS A 28 -5.56 18.63 -2.07
N VAL A 29 -5.25 17.95 -0.96
CA VAL A 29 -5.43 18.46 0.42
C VAL A 29 -4.15 19.03 1.03
N LYS A 30 -3.11 19.27 0.22
CA LYS A 30 -1.78 19.76 0.64
C LYS A 30 -1.11 18.90 1.73
N LYS A 31 -1.40 17.59 1.77
CA LYS A 31 -0.81 16.64 2.73
C LYS A 31 0.11 15.61 2.08
N LEU A 32 0.46 15.78 0.80
CA LEU A 32 1.35 14.88 0.07
C LEU A 32 2.65 14.52 0.82
N ARG A 33 3.34 15.50 1.42
CA ARG A 33 4.59 15.24 2.17
C ARG A 33 4.36 14.29 3.36
N TRP A 34 3.29 14.51 4.12
CA TRP A 34 2.94 13.66 5.25
C TRP A 34 2.47 12.28 4.81
N TYR A 35 1.72 12.21 3.71
CA TYR A 35 1.31 10.95 3.11
C TYR A 35 2.50 10.10 2.71
N LEU A 36 3.46 10.69 1.97
CA LEU A 36 4.67 10.01 1.55
C LEU A 36 5.48 9.48 2.74
N LEU A 37 5.66 10.28 3.79
CA LEU A 37 6.39 9.84 4.99
C LEU A 37 5.70 8.65 5.67
N ILE A 38 4.37 8.65 5.77
CA ILE A 38 3.61 7.55 6.36
C ILE A 38 3.70 6.30 5.50
N MET A 39 3.53 6.41 4.18
CA MET A 39 3.56 5.25 3.28
C MET A 39 4.96 4.65 3.16
N ILE A 40 6.01 5.47 3.10
CA ILE A 40 7.40 5.00 3.11
C ILE A 40 7.71 4.33 4.45
N GLY A 41 7.36 4.96 5.57
CA GLY A 41 7.56 4.40 6.90
C GLY A 41 6.82 3.07 7.08
N LEU A 42 5.59 2.98 6.59
CA LEU A 42 4.82 1.74 6.58
C LEU A 42 5.50 0.67 5.72
N GLY A 43 5.96 1.01 4.51
CA GLY A 43 6.65 0.07 3.63
C GLY A 43 7.91 -0.52 4.27
N ILE A 44 8.74 0.31 4.90
CA ILE A 44 9.94 -0.16 5.62
C ILE A 44 9.54 -1.07 6.79
N ALA A 45 8.49 -0.71 7.53
CA ALA A 45 8.00 -1.52 8.65
C ALA A 45 7.48 -2.89 8.18
N MET A 46 6.73 -2.94 7.07
CA MET A 46 6.23 -4.20 6.52
C MET A 46 7.39 -5.09 6.05
N ILE A 47 8.36 -4.54 5.33
CA ILE A 47 9.57 -5.28 4.90
C ILE A 47 10.29 -5.90 6.10
N ALA A 48 10.50 -5.12 7.17
CA ALA A 48 11.14 -5.61 8.38
C ALA A 48 10.33 -6.74 9.04
N VAL A 49 8.99 -6.64 9.10
CA VAL A 49 8.12 -7.69 9.64
C VAL A 49 8.24 -8.97 8.81
N THR A 50 8.15 -8.88 7.47
CA THR A 50 8.28 -10.03 6.59
C THR A 50 9.63 -10.74 6.74
N GLU A 51 10.74 -10.00 6.81
CA GLU A 51 12.07 -10.61 7.02
C GLU A 51 12.19 -11.29 8.39
N THR A 52 11.56 -10.73 9.44
CA THR A 52 11.57 -11.38 10.77
C THR A 52 10.69 -12.64 10.84
N MET A 53 9.62 -12.69 10.06
CA MET A 53 8.69 -13.84 10.03
C MET A 53 9.15 -14.94 9.07
N MET A 54 9.84 -14.56 7.98
CA MET A 54 10.40 -15.46 6.98
C MET A 54 11.87 -15.10 6.76
N PRO A 55 12.79 -15.56 7.62
CA PRO A 55 14.20 -15.28 7.45
C PRO A 55 14.69 -15.88 6.13
N SER A 56 15.06 -15.01 5.19
CA SER A 56 15.54 -15.33 3.84
C SER A 56 16.92 -16.03 3.82
N THR A 57 17.47 -16.43 4.97
CA THR A 57 18.87 -16.83 5.15
C THR A 57 19.16 -18.34 5.24
N LEU A 58 18.21 -19.25 5.00
CA LEU A 58 18.45 -20.70 5.24
C LEU A 58 17.92 -21.69 4.20
N THR A 59 17.54 -21.27 2.99
CA THR A 59 17.24 -22.22 1.90
C THR A 59 18.30 -22.15 0.82
N ASP A 60 19.48 -22.73 1.11
CA ASP A 60 20.50 -23.06 0.10
C ASP A 60 20.02 -24.21 -0.85
N GLU A 61 18.78 -24.67 -0.69
CA GLU A 61 18.21 -25.67 -1.59
C GLU A 61 17.90 -25.01 -2.94
N PRO A 62 18.42 -25.56 -4.06
CA PRO A 62 18.10 -25.05 -5.38
C PRO A 62 16.58 -25.15 -5.57
N MET A 63 15.94 -24.00 -5.75
CA MET A 63 14.50 -23.90 -5.97
C MET A 63 14.11 -24.77 -7.17
N ASN A 64 13.42 -25.89 -6.92
CA ASN A 64 12.90 -26.71 -8.00
C ASN A 64 11.69 -26.01 -8.62
N THR A 65 11.93 -25.39 -9.76
CA THR A 65 10.93 -24.65 -10.55
C THR A 65 10.19 -25.56 -11.53
N ILE A 66 10.48 -26.86 -11.54
CA ILE A 66 9.85 -27.85 -12.40
C ILE A 66 8.94 -28.74 -11.54
N ASN A 67 7.67 -28.81 -11.91
CA ASN A 67 6.68 -29.69 -11.30
C ASN A 67 6.94 -31.16 -11.67
N ASP A 68 6.27 -32.09 -10.98
CA ASP A 68 6.44 -33.54 -11.21
C ASP A 68 6.05 -33.99 -12.64
N ASP A 69 5.31 -33.16 -13.37
CA ASP A 69 4.91 -33.33 -14.76
C ASP A 69 5.91 -32.75 -15.79
N GLY A 70 6.98 -32.10 -15.33
CA GLY A 70 7.98 -31.47 -16.19
C GLY A 70 7.64 -30.03 -16.61
N GLU A 71 6.54 -29.46 -16.14
CA GLU A 71 6.15 -28.07 -16.45
C GLU A 71 6.78 -27.04 -15.50
N ILE A 72 6.93 -25.80 -15.97
CA ILE A 72 7.45 -24.70 -15.17
C ILE A 72 6.38 -24.23 -14.16
N ASP A 73 6.73 -24.26 -12.88
CA ASP A 73 5.94 -23.69 -11.80
C ASP A 73 6.14 -22.17 -11.72
N TRP A 74 5.33 -21.44 -12.49
CA TRP A 74 5.36 -19.98 -12.52
C TRP A 74 5.10 -19.32 -11.17
N LEU A 75 4.34 -19.97 -10.27
CA LEU A 75 4.09 -19.44 -8.94
C LEU A 75 5.39 -19.42 -8.13
N LYS A 76 6.17 -20.49 -8.16
CA LYS A 76 7.47 -20.53 -7.48
C LYS A 76 8.48 -19.56 -8.09
N VAL A 77 8.46 -19.39 -9.42
CA VAL A 77 9.35 -18.45 -10.11
C VAL A 77 9.09 -16.99 -9.68
N VAL A 78 7.82 -16.59 -9.56
CA VAL A 78 7.45 -15.21 -9.26
C VAL A 78 7.45 -14.91 -7.76
N PHE A 79 6.97 -15.85 -6.94
CA PHE A 79 6.72 -15.64 -5.51
C PHE A 79 7.69 -16.38 -4.59
N GLY A 80 8.63 -17.16 -5.14
CA GLY A 80 9.63 -17.89 -4.39
C GLY A 80 9.18 -19.29 -3.95
N PRO A 81 9.96 -19.96 -3.07
CA PRO A 81 9.79 -21.38 -2.75
C PRO A 81 8.45 -21.70 -2.08
N ASP A 82 7.86 -20.74 -1.35
CA ASP A 82 6.53 -20.85 -0.75
C ASP A 82 5.59 -19.76 -1.29
N PRO A 83 4.96 -19.98 -2.46
CA PRO A 83 4.10 -18.98 -3.08
C PRO A 83 2.83 -18.72 -2.27
N GLN A 84 2.35 -19.67 -1.47
CA GLN A 84 1.12 -19.48 -0.70
C GLN A 84 1.32 -18.46 0.42
N THR A 85 2.40 -18.60 1.18
CA THR A 85 2.74 -17.66 2.26
C THR A 85 3.09 -16.28 1.68
N ALA A 86 3.80 -16.22 0.56
CA ALA A 86 4.11 -14.96 -0.13
C ALA A 86 2.86 -14.22 -0.65
N ILE A 87 1.88 -14.95 -1.21
CA ILE A 87 0.61 -14.35 -1.63
C ILE A 87 -0.19 -13.89 -0.41
N ALA A 88 -0.24 -14.68 0.65
CA ALA A 88 -0.96 -14.33 1.88
C ALA A 88 -0.38 -13.06 2.53
N SER A 89 0.95 -12.95 2.65
CA SER A 89 1.59 -11.75 3.18
C SER A 89 1.33 -10.53 2.30
N MET A 90 1.42 -10.67 0.98
CA MET A 90 1.09 -9.58 0.05
C MET A 90 -0.35 -9.06 0.21
N LEU A 91 -1.32 -9.96 0.41
CA LEU A 91 -2.72 -9.58 0.64
C LEU A 91 -2.92 -8.85 1.98
N VAL A 92 -2.24 -9.31 3.03
CA VAL A 92 -2.26 -8.68 4.35
C VAL A 92 -1.65 -7.28 4.28
N ASP A 93 -0.49 -7.15 3.63
CA ASP A 93 0.21 -5.89 3.42
C ASP A 93 -0.64 -4.89 2.64
N MET A 94 -1.31 -5.36 1.59
CA MET A 94 -2.22 -4.55 0.79
C MET A 94 -3.42 -4.07 1.62
N ALA A 95 -4.03 -4.95 2.41
CA ALA A 95 -5.16 -4.60 3.28
C ALA A 95 -4.79 -3.55 4.34
N ILE A 96 -3.63 -3.72 5.00
CA ILE A 96 -3.11 -2.76 5.99
C ILE A 96 -2.82 -1.42 5.33
N SER A 97 -2.12 -1.44 4.18
CA SER A 97 -1.77 -0.23 3.44
C SER A 97 -3.00 0.56 3.02
N PHE A 98 -4.03 -0.09 2.48
CA PHE A 98 -5.28 0.57 2.13
C PHE A 98 -6.02 1.12 3.35
N ALA A 99 -6.10 0.37 4.45
CA ALA A 99 -6.75 0.84 5.68
C ALA A 99 -6.08 2.11 6.22
N VAL A 100 -4.74 2.13 6.27
CA VAL A 100 -3.95 3.29 6.69
C VAL A 100 -4.15 4.47 5.75
N ALA A 101 -4.02 4.25 4.44
CA ALA A 101 -4.17 5.30 3.43
C ALA A 101 -5.58 5.94 3.49
N ILE A 102 -6.64 5.12 3.53
CA ILE A 102 -8.03 5.58 3.62
C ILE A 102 -8.25 6.38 4.90
N TYR A 103 -7.76 5.90 6.05
CA TYR A 103 -7.91 6.61 7.31
C TYR A 103 -7.31 8.03 7.25
N PHE A 104 -6.06 8.15 6.79
CA PHE A 104 -5.39 9.44 6.73
C PHE A 104 -5.99 10.37 5.69
N ILE A 105 -6.30 9.87 4.49
CA ILE A 105 -6.91 10.66 3.43
C ILE A 105 -8.29 11.18 3.84
N ARG A 106 -9.14 10.36 4.47
CA ARG A 106 -10.46 10.81 4.97
C ARG A 106 -10.30 11.83 6.09
N LYS A 107 -9.38 11.59 7.03
CA LYS A 107 -9.09 12.52 8.14
C LYS A 107 -8.63 13.89 7.63
N TRP A 108 -7.72 13.91 6.67
CA TRP A 108 -7.20 15.16 6.11
C TRP A 108 -8.21 15.86 5.21
N SER A 109 -8.97 15.11 4.41
CA SER A 109 -10.05 15.66 3.59
C SER A 109 -11.13 16.33 4.43
N LYS A 110 -11.51 15.73 5.57
CA LYS A 110 -12.47 16.34 6.50
C LYS A 110 -11.94 17.66 7.07
N LYS A 111 -10.69 17.66 7.56
CA LYS A 111 -10.05 18.88 8.08
C LYS A 111 -9.91 19.97 7.02
N TRP A 112 -9.63 19.59 5.78
CA TRP A 112 -9.57 20.52 4.64
C TRP A 112 -10.92 21.20 4.42
N ASN A 113 -12.00 20.43 4.34
CA ASN A 113 -13.34 20.96 4.15
C ASN A 113 -13.78 21.88 5.30
N GLU A 114 -13.48 21.50 6.54
CA GLU A 114 -13.73 22.34 7.74
C GLU A 114 -12.95 23.66 7.67
N SER A 115 -11.68 23.62 7.25
CA SER A 115 -10.86 24.83 7.13
C SER A 115 -11.38 25.82 6.08
N LEU A 116 -12.00 25.32 5.01
CA LEU A 116 -12.64 26.15 3.99
C LEU A 116 -13.97 26.73 4.47
N SER A 117 -14.73 25.97 5.27
CA SER A 117 -16.00 26.44 5.85
C SER A 117 -15.79 27.55 6.88
N ASN A 118 -14.72 27.48 7.66
CA ASN A 118 -14.44 28.48 8.70
C ASN A 118 -13.76 29.74 8.16
N SER A 119 -13.34 29.76 6.88
CA SER A 119 -12.71 30.90 6.22
C SER A 119 -13.66 31.75 5.39
N ASN A 120 -14.93 31.33 5.26
CA ASN A 120 -16.02 32.06 4.60
C ASN A 120 -16.95 32.67 5.66
#